data_AF-A0A378JK88-F1
#
_entry.id   AF-A0A378JK88-F1
#
_cell.length_a   1.000
_cell.length_b   1.000
_cell.length_c   1.000
_cell.angle_alpha   90.00
_cell.angle_beta   90.00
_cell.angle_gamma   90.00
#
_symmetry.space_group_name_H-M   'P 1'
#
loop_
_entity.id
_entity.type
_entity.pdbx_description
1 polymer ?
#
loop_
_entity_poly.entity_id
_entity_poly.type
_entity_poly.pdbx_seq_one_letter_code
_entity_poly.pdbx_strand_id
1 'polypeptide(L)'
;MSAKHEQRRIEVVPYNTNWPIEFAEEAGKIKEALGNNCIEIHHIGSTSVPDLAAKPVIDMIPVVLDITKVENANTAMQTLGYEAKGEYGMPFRRYFQKGSNQRTHHVHVYELGNSEIDRHLKFRDWLRAHPKDKEAYARLKETLAHQHPYDINTYCLGKESFIAATDKKAGFNGLRIVKALTPREWDKVRYFRQFYFFDAAGLSDPYLWTFDHHAHAHFVLFHGSDIIGYTHLQLWPYNRAALRIIVIDEPKRSCQYGSQFLALCEKWLKSQNYSSLHVESSPAALRFYRNNGYINMPFNDPDGHKGDVRDIAVGKIL
;
A
#
# COMPACT_ATOMS: atom_id res chain seq x y z
N MET A 1 -21.41 -6.26 -27.86
CA MET A 1 -20.44 -7.37 -27.88
C MET A 1 -19.29 -6.98 -26.96
N SER A 2 -19.20 -7.60 -25.78
CA SER A 2 -18.15 -7.30 -24.80
C SER A 2 -16.80 -7.76 -25.36
N ALA A 3 -15.81 -6.87 -25.41
CA ALA A 3 -14.46 -7.23 -25.77
C ALA A 3 -13.99 -8.29 -24.76
N LYS A 4 -13.77 -9.53 -25.23
CA LYS A 4 -13.06 -10.55 -24.46
C LYS A 4 -11.72 -9.96 -24.06
N HIS A 5 -11.52 -9.66 -22.77
CA HIS A 5 -10.19 -9.39 -22.25
C HIS A 5 -9.36 -10.66 -22.47
N GLU A 6 -8.49 -10.67 -23.47
CA GLU A 6 -7.51 -11.74 -23.66
C GLU A 6 -6.68 -11.87 -22.38
N GLN A 7 -6.76 -13.03 -21.73
CA GLN A 7 -5.96 -13.33 -20.55
C GLN A 7 -4.49 -13.40 -20.97
N ARG A 8 -3.69 -12.43 -20.52
CA ARG A 8 -2.26 -12.37 -20.80
C ARG A 8 -1.54 -13.54 -20.13
N ARG A 9 -0.77 -14.30 -20.91
CA ARG A 9 0.13 -15.32 -20.40
C ARG A 9 1.25 -14.70 -19.55
N ILE A 10 1.52 -15.29 -18.39
CA ILE A 10 2.63 -14.95 -17.52
C ILE A 10 3.86 -15.69 -18.02
N GLU A 11 4.81 -14.94 -18.55
CA GLU A 11 6.07 -15.48 -19.06
C GLU A 11 7.23 -14.91 -18.25
N VAL A 12 8.06 -15.83 -17.73
CA VAL A 12 9.32 -15.52 -17.08
C VAL A 12 10.42 -15.91 -18.06
N VAL A 13 11.20 -14.93 -18.47
CA VAL A 13 12.27 -15.09 -19.47
C VAL A 13 13.64 -14.96 -18.79
N PRO A 14 14.70 -15.54 -19.40
CA PRO A 14 16.08 -15.29 -18.96
C PRO A 14 16.39 -13.80 -18.86
N TYR A 15 17.38 -13.45 -18.03
CA TYR A 15 17.80 -12.07 -17.88
C TYR A 15 18.23 -11.47 -19.23
N ASN A 16 17.73 -10.28 -19.54
CA ASN A 16 18.12 -9.53 -20.72
C ASN A 16 19.08 -8.40 -20.33
N THR A 17 20.28 -8.40 -20.91
CA THR A 17 21.30 -7.37 -20.66
C THR A 17 20.91 -5.98 -21.17
N ASN A 18 19.84 -5.88 -21.97
CA ASN A 18 19.28 -4.60 -22.41
C ASN A 18 18.35 -3.96 -21.37
N TRP A 19 17.85 -4.68 -20.36
CA TRP A 19 16.92 -4.09 -19.37
C TRP A 19 17.47 -2.86 -18.64
N PRO A 20 18.77 -2.78 -18.25
CA PRO A 20 19.32 -1.54 -17.70
C PRO A 20 19.34 -0.37 -18.69
N ILE A 21 19.49 -0.65 -19.99
CA ILE A 21 19.49 0.35 -21.07
C ILE A 21 18.07 0.86 -21.27
N GLU A 22 17.10 -0.05 -21.43
CA GLU A 22 15.67 0.26 -21.52
C GLU A 22 15.19 1.10 -20.32
N PHE A 23 15.63 0.73 -19.11
CA PHE A 23 15.38 1.51 -17.92
C PHE A 23 15.96 2.92 -18.02
N ALA A 24 17.23 3.08 -18.39
CA ALA A 24 17.90 4.38 -18.41
C ALA A 24 17.24 5.33 -19.43
N GLU A 25 16.89 4.84 -20.61
CA GLU A 25 16.21 5.61 -21.65
C GLU A 25 14.81 6.05 -21.19
N GLU A 26 14.03 5.15 -20.60
CA GLU A 26 12.68 5.46 -20.18
C GLU A 26 12.66 6.35 -18.92
N ALA A 27 13.61 6.15 -17.99
CA ALA A 27 13.80 7.02 -16.83
C ALA A 27 14.11 8.46 -17.25
N GLY A 28 14.91 8.68 -18.31
CA GLY A 28 15.15 10.02 -18.86
C GLY A 28 13.84 10.73 -19.25
N LYS A 29 13.00 10.06 -20.04
CA LYS A 29 11.70 10.59 -20.49
C LYS A 29 10.76 10.89 -19.31
N ILE A 30 10.70 9.99 -18.33
CA ILE A 30 9.85 10.17 -17.15
C ILE A 30 10.36 11.33 -16.28
N LYS A 31 11.67 11.47 -16.13
CA LYS A 31 12.27 12.58 -15.38
C LYS A 31 11.92 13.92 -16.02
N GLU A 32 11.98 14.01 -17.34
CA GLU A 32 11.53 15.20 -18.08
C GLU A 32 10.03 15.47 -17.89
N ALA A 33 9.18 14.44 -17.97
CA ALA A 33 7.73 14.58 -17.79
C ALA A 33 7.35 15.01 -16.37
N LEU A 34 8.05 14.52 -15.34
CA LEU A 34 7.82 14.91 -13.94
C LEU A 34 8.49 16.24 -13.57
N GLY A 35 9.40 16.74 -14.41
CA GLY A 35 10.12 18.00 -14.24
C GLY A 35 10.88 18.10 -12.92
N ASN A 36 10.98 19.33 -12.38
CA ASN A 36 11.72 19.64 -11.15
C ASN A 36 11.18 18.94 -9.89
N ASN A 37 9.98 18.34 -9.96
CA ASN A 37 9.45 17.58 -8.84
C ASN A 37 10.17 16.23 -8.67
N CYS A 38 10.76 15.67 -9.74
CA CYS A 38 11.47 14.39 -9.70
C CYS A 38 12.96 14.57 -9.44
N ILE A 39 13.42 14.03 -8.31
CA ILE A 39 14.80 14.14 -7.84
C ILE A 39 15.65 13.09 -8.54
N GLU A 40 15.20 11.84 -8.47
CA GLU A 40 15.89 10.66 -9.01
C GLU A 40 14.89 9.57 -9.36
N ILE A 41 15.36 8.58 -10.12
CA ILE A 41 14.58 7.40 -10.50
C ILE A 41 15.43 6.17 -10.29
N HIS A 42 14.90 5.18 -9.57
CA HIS A 42 15.58 3.91 -9.32
C HIS A 42 14.99 2.78 -10.17
N HIS A 43 15.87 1.97 -10.77
CA HIS A 43 15.49 0.68 -11.32
C HIS A 43 15.28 -0.30 -10.17
N ILE A 44 14.08 -0.89 -10.10
CA ILE A 44 13.69 -1.86 -9.07
C ILE A 44 13.11 -3.11 -9.73
N GLY A 45 12.57 -4.02 -8.91
CA GLY A 45 11.98 -5.26 -9.41
C GLY A 45 13.03 -6.24 -9.95
N SER A 46 12.56 -7.33 -10.56
CA SER A 46 13.47 -8.41 -10.97
C SER A 46 14.37 -8.03 -12.14
N THR A 47 13.92 -7.14 -13.03
CA THR A 47 14.70 -6.70 -14.20
C THR A 47 15.92 -5.85 -13.83
N SER A 48 15.96 -5.33 -12.59
CA SER A 48 17.10 -4.60 -12.04
C SER A 48 18.19 -5.49 -11.43
N VAL A 49 18.00 -6.81 -11.37
CA VAL A 49 18.94 -7.76 -10.77
C VAL A 49 19.62 -8.57 -11.88
N PRO A 50 20.95 -8.42 -12.11
CA PRO A 50 21.67 -9.19 -13.11
C PRO A 50 21.50 -10.71 -12.94
N ASP A 51 21.32 -11.38 -14.07
CA ASP A 51 21.11 -12.84 -14.20
C ASP A 51 19.85 -13.37 -13.50
N LEU A 52 18.91 -12.52 -13.12
CA LEU A 52 17.62 -12.95 -12.56
C LEU A 52 16.55 -13.04 -13.66
N ALA A 53 16.06 -14.26 -13.92
CA ALA A 53 14.92 -14.47 -14.81
C ALA A 53 13.70 -13.69 -14.33
N ALA A 54 12.97 -13.03 -15.22
CA ALA A 54 11.89 -12.11 -14.87
C ALA A 54 10.80 -12.05 -15.92
N LYS A 55 9.65 -11.49 -15.55
CA LYS A 55 8.73 -10.95 -16.55
C LYS A 55 9.41 -9.76 -17.23
N PRO A 56 9.31 -9.59 -18.56
CA PRO A 56 9.93 -8.47 -19.28
C PRO A 56 9.13 -7.18 -19.04
N VAL A 57 9.13 -6.71 -17.81
CA VAL A 57 8.48 -5.48 -17.36
C VAL A 57 9.50 -4.70 -16.52
N ILE A 58 9.81 -3.48 -16.93
CA ILE A 58 10.70 -2.59 -16.18
C ILE A 58 9.87 -1.94 -15.06
N ASP A 59 10.19 -2.28 -13.81
CA ASP A 59 9.63 -1.62 -12.63
C ASP A 59 10.60 -0.51 -12.17
N MET A 60 10.09 0.68 -11.89
CA MET A 60 10.91 1.80 -11.44
C MET A 60 10.23 2.66 -10.37
N ILE A 61 11.04 3.34 -9.57
CA ILE A 61 10.59 4.31 -8.56
C ILE A 61 11.16 5.69 -8.88
N PRO A 62 10.36 6.61 -9.42
CA PRO A 62 10.65 8.03 -9.33
C PRO A 62 10.43 8.53 -7.89
N VAL A 63 11.45 9.17 -7.34
CA VAL A 63 11.38 9.85 -6.05
C VAL A 63 11.08 11.32 -6.29
N VAL A 64 10.00 11.81 -5.68
CA VAL A 64 9.54 13.20 -5.86
C VAL A 64 9.60 13.99 -4.55
N LEU A 65 9.72 15.32 -4.68
CA LEU A 65 9.67 16.23 -3.54
C LEU A 65 8.26 16.33 -2.93
N ASP A 66 7.23 16.27 -3.77
CA ASP A 66 5.84 16.44 -3.37
C ASP A 66 4.95 15.51 -4.20
N ILE A 67 4.36 14.51 -3.55
CA ILE A 67 3.52 13.51 -4.24
C ILE A 67 2.24 14.13 -4.83
N THR A 68 1.75 15.22 -4.25
CA THR A 68 0.49 15.86 -4.68
C THR A 68 0.62 16.56 -6.04
N LYS A 69 1.86 16.92 -6.44
CA LYS A 69 2.14 17.57 -7.73
C LYS A 69 2.29 16.61 -8.90
N VAL A 70 2.35 15.30 -8.65
CA VAL A 70 2.55 14.30 -9.71
C VAL A 70 1.42 14.28 -10.72
N GLU A 71 0.20 14.60 -10.30
CA GLU A 71 -0.97 14.64 -11.19
C GLU A 71 -0.86 15.71 -12.28
N ASN A 72 -0.07 16.77 -12.05
CA ASN A 72 0.22 17.80 -13.05
C ASN A 72 1.00 17.22 -14.26
N ALA A 73 1.69 16.08 -14.08
CA ALA A 73 2.42 15.40 -15.13
C ALA A 73 1.58 14.34 -15.87
N ASN A 74 0.30 14.13 -15.51
CA ASN A 74 -0.53 13.08 -16.11
C ASN A 74 -0.62 13.18 -17.63
N THR A 75 -0.79 14.38 -18.18
CA THR A 75 -0.84 14.59 -19.64
C THR A 75 0.49 14.25 -20.31
N ALA A 76 1.62 14.69 -19.74
CA ALA A 76 2.95 14.37 -20.27
C ALA A 76 3.24 12.86 -20.21
N MET A 77 2.90 12.20 -19.09
CA MET A 77 3.00 10.75 -18.94
C MET A 77 2.11 10.02 -19.95
N GLN A 78 0.90 10.52 -20.22
CA GLN A 78 0.00 9.96 -21.23
C GLN A 78 0.58 10.07 -22.65
N THR A 79 1.24 11.17 -22.99
CA THR A 79 1.96 11.32 -24.27
C THR A 79 3.08 10.29 -24.41
N LEU A 80 3.71 9.87 -23.31
CA LEU A 80 4.69 8.78 -23.28
C LEU A 80 4.06 7.37 -23.33
N GLY A 81 2.73 7.27 -23.38
CA GLY A 81 1.97 6.02 -23.45
C GLY A 81 1.62 5.41 -22.09
N TYR A 82 1.74 6.17 -21.00
CA TYR A 82 1.35 5.72 -19.67
C TYR A 82 -0.12 5.98 -19.38
N GLU A 83 -0.73 5.05 -18.65
CA GLU A 83 -2.03 5.22 -18.03
C GLU A 83 -1.85 5.49 -16.52
N ALA A 84 -2.40 6.60 -16.02
CA ALA A 84 -2.41 6.95 -14.61
C ALA A 84 -3.47 6.12 -13.84
N LYS A 85 -3.07 5.55 -12.71
CA LYS A 85 -3.92 4.68 -11.86
C LYS A 85 -4.13 5.20 -10.44
N GLY A 86 -3.65 6.40 -10.13
CA GLY A 86 -3.67 6.96 -8.78
C GLY A 86 -2.88 6.08 -7.81
N GLU A 87 -3.40 5.86 -6.61
CA GLU A 87 -2.77 5.00 -5.60
C GLU A 87 -2.80 3.51 -5.96
N TYR A 88 -3.84 3.10 -6.68
CA TYR A 88 -4.07 1.71 -7.09
C TYR A 88 -3.88 0.71 -5.93
N GLY A 89 -4.52 1.01 -4.79
CA GLY A 89 -4.50 0.16 -3.60
C GLY A 89 -3.35 0.38 -2.62
N MET A 90 -2.37 1.23 -2.95
CA MET A 90 -1.24 1.55 -2.06
C MET A 90 -1.26 3.03 -1.69
N PRO A 91 -1.57 3.38 -0.42
CA PRO A 91 -1.56 4.77 0.04
C PRO A 91 -0.25 5.49 -0.28
N PHE A 92 -0.36 6.78 -0.63
CA PHE A 92 0.78 7.67 -0.92
C PHE A 92 1.62 7.28 -2.14
N ARG A 93 1.07 6.44 -3.03
CA ARG A 93 1.66 6.14 -4.34
C ARG A 93 0.97 6.93 -5.45
N ARG A 94 1.69 7.23 -6.52
CA ARG A 94 1.09 7.47 -7.84
C ARG A 94 1.63 6.42 -8.82
N TYR A 95 0.73 5.64 -9.40
CA TYR A 95 1.06 4.50 -10.23
C TYR A 95 0.76 4.78 -11.69
N PHE A 96 1.74 4.51 -12.56
CA PHE A 96 1.57 4.56 -14.00
C PHE A 96 1.94 3.21 -14.63
N GLN A 97 1.20 2.83 -15.68
CA GLN A 97 1.45 1.60 -16.42
C GLN A 97 1.48 1.85 -17.94
N LYS A 98 2.42 1.22 -18.65
CA LYS A 98 2.58 1.33 -20.11
C LYS A 98 2.45 -0.03 -20.79
N GLY A 99 1.99 -0.04 -22.04
CA GLY A 99 1.93 -1.23 -22.90
C GLY A 99 0.59 -1.98 -22.92
N SER A 100 -0.47 -1.44 -22.29
CA SER A 100 -1.83 -2.01 -22.32
C SER A 100 -1.87 -3.52 -22.02
N ASN A 101 -2.25 -4.37 -23.00
CA ASN A 101 -2.33 -5.82 -22.83
C ASN A 101 -0.94 -6.49 -22.72
N GLN A 102 0.11 -5.84 -23.24
CA GLN A 102 1.51 -6.26 -23.10
C GLN A 102 2.27 -5.26 -22.23
N ARG A 103 2.03 -5.28 -20.91
CA ARG A 103 2.75 -4.38 -19.99
C ARG A 103 4.25 -4.49 -20.20
N THR A 104 4.88 -3.33 -20.36
CA THR A 104 6.33 -3.16 -20.54
C THR A 104 6.95 -2.36 -19.40
N HIS A 105 6.23 -1.40 -18.83
CA HIS A 105 6.76 -0.55 -17.76
C HIS A 105 5.73 -0.30 -16.66
N HIS A 106 6.22 -0.28 -15.43
CA HIS A 106 5.50 0.08 -14.22
C HIS A 106 6.27 1.17 -13.48
N VAL A 107 5.60 2.27 -13.18
CA VAL A 107 6.21 3.42 -12.51
C VAL A 107 5.49 3.63 -11.18
N HIS A 108 6.24 3.44 -10.09
CA HIS A 108 5.76 3.59 -8.72
C HIS A 108 6.34 4.88 -8.13
N VAL A 109 5.63 6.00 -8.29
CA VAL A 109 6.09 7.30 -7.80
C VAL A 109 5.82 7.43 -6.31
N TYR A 110 6.85 7.81 -5.55
CA TYR A 110 6.79 8.01 -4.11
C TYR A 110 7.46 9.33 -3.70
N GLU A 111 6.93 9.94 -2.64
CA GLU A 111 7.54 11.10 -1.98
C GLU A 111 8.85 10.71 -1.28
N LEU A 112 9.82 11.62 -1.28
CA LEU A 112 11.06 11.49 -0.53
C LEU A 112 10.79 11.09 0.94
N GLY A 113 11.51 10.07 1.42
CA GLY A 113 11.34 9.54 2.78
C GLY A 113 10.24 8.50 2.95
N ASN A 114 9.50 8.14 1.89
CA ASN A 114 8.56 7.03 1.96
C ASN A 114 9.29 5.68 2.10
N SER A 115 8.91 4.87 3.10
CA SER A 115 9.51 3.56 3.40
C SER A 115 9.45 2.55 2.25
N GLU A 116 8.53 2.68 1.29
CA GLU A 116 8.48 1.80 0.11
C GLU A 116 9.75 1.96 -0.75
N ILE A 117 10.36 3.16 -0.78
CA ILE A 117 11.61 3.40 -1.51
C ILE A 117 12.72 2.52 -0.92
N ASP A 118 12.97 2.64 0.39
CA ASP A 118 13.98 1.85 1.12
C ASP A 118 13.72 0.34 0.98
N ARG A 119 12.46 -0.09 1.11
CA ARG A 119 12.07 -1.49 0.96
C ARG A 119 12.49 -2.06 -0.38
N HIS A 120 12.09 -1.40 -1.47
CA HIS A 120 12.36 -1.89 -2.82
C HIS A 120 13.85 -1.88 -3.16
N LEU A 121 14.60 -0.87 -2.71
CA LEU A 121 16.05 -0.80 -2.88
C LEU A 121 16.76 -1.91 -2.11
N LYS A 122 16.43 -2.12 -0.84
CA LYS A 122 17.00 -3.19 -0.01
C LYS A 122 16.71 -4.58 -0.58
N PHE A 123 15.49 -4.82 -1.06
CA PHE A 123 15.14 -6.10 -1.69
C PHE A 123 15.97 -6.35 -2.96
N ARG A 124 16.10 -5.35 -3.83
CA ARG A 124 16.95 -5.43 -5.03
C ARG A 124 18.40 -5.72 -4.66
N ASP A 125 18.97 -4.93 -3.77
CA ASP A 125 20.39 -5.00 -3.43
C ASP A 125 20.73 -6.29 -2.68
N TRP A 126 19.78 -6.81 -1.87
CA TRP A 126 19.88 -8.14 -1.29
C TRP A 126 20.02 -9.21 -2.37
N LEU A 127 19.13 -9.25 -3.36
CA LEU A 127 19.19 -10.27 -4.42
C LEU A 127 20.42 -10.14 -5.31
N ARG A 128 20.99 -8.93 -5.47
CA ARG A 128 22.27 -8.73 -6.16
C ARG A 128 23.44 -9.34 -5.39
N ALA A 129 23.43 -9.23 -4.07
CA ALA A 129 24.51 -9.70 -3.20
C ALA A 129 24.39 -11.17 -2.76
N HIS A 130 23.22 -11.81 -2.91
CA HIS A 130 22.94 -13.15 -2.38
C HIS A 130 22.49 -14.14 -3.47
N PRO A 131 23.44 -14.78 -4.20
CA PRO A 131 23.12 -15.67 -5.32
C PRO A 131 22.15 -16.80 -4.99
N LYS A 132 22.27 -17.41 -3.80
CA LYS A 132 21.36 -18.49 -3.36
C LYS A 132 19.90 -18.03 -3.25
N ASP A 133 19.67 -16.84 -2.70
CA ASP A 133 18.32 -16.27 -2.59
C ASP A 133 17.82 -15.80 -3.97
N LYS A 134 18.70 -15.25 -4.82
CA LYS A 134 18.40 -14.92 -6.23
C LYS A 134 17.89 -16.14 -7.00
N GLU A 135 18.62 -17.25 -6.94
CA GLU A 135 18.23 -18.51 -7.59
C GLU A 135 16.93 -19.09 -7.03
N ALA A 136 16.75 -19.06 -5.71
CA ALA A 136 15.51 -19.51 -5.09
C ALA A 136 14.32 -18.68 -5.58
N TYR A 137 14.49 -17.37 -5.73
CA TYR A 137 13.45 -16.48 -6.25
C TYR A 137 13.16 -16.72 -7.74
N ALA A 138 14.20 -16.99 -8.54
CA ALA A 138 14.05 -17.36 -9.95
C ALA A 138 13.19 -18.62 -10.10
N ARG A 139 13.58 -19.71 -9.42
CA ARG A 139 12.85 -20.99 -9.43
C ARG A 139 11.40 -20.84 -8.98
N LEU A 140 11.16 -20.07 -7.91
CA LEU A 140 9.81 -19.80 -7.43
C LEU A 140 8.95 -19.12 -8.51
N LYS A 141 9.47 -18.09 -9.18
CA LYS A 141 8.75 -17.38 -10.25
C LYS A 141 8.46 -18.28 -11.44
N GLU A 142 9.42 -19.11 -11.85
CA GLU A 142 9.25 -20.05 -12.96
C GLU A 142 8.17 -21.09 -12.63
N THR A 143 8.21 -21.66 -11.43
CA THR A 143 7.20 -22.62 -10.95
C THR A 143 5.81 -21.98 -10.92
N LEU A 144 5.68 -20.78 -10.36
CA LEU A 144 4.39 -20.07 -10.30
C LEU A 144 3.87 -19.70 -11.68
N ALA A 145 4.74 -19.26 -12.60
CA ALA A 145 4.34 -18.95 -13.97
C ALA A 145 3.89 -20.20 -14.74
N HIS A 146 4.52 -21.35 -14.47
CA HIS A 146 4.12 -22.63 -15.05
C HIS A 146 2.79 -23.15 -14.49
N GLN A 147 2.59 -23.06 -13.17
CA GLN A 147 1.36 -23.51 -12.50
C GLN A 147 0.15 -22.59 -12.75
N HIS A 148 0.41 -21.29 -12.91
CA HIS A 148 -0.63 -20.26 -13.01
C HIS A 148 -0.43 -19.35 -14.23
N PRO A 149 -0.37 -19.89 -15.46
CA PRO A 149 0.05 -19.14 -16.64
C PRO A 149 -0.89 -18.00 -17.02
N TYR A 150 -2.14 -17.98 -16.56
CA TYR A 150 -3.13 -16.95 -16.87
C TYR A 150 -3.74 -16.27 -15.63
N ASP A 151 -3.23 -16.60 -14.43
CA ASP A 151 -3.72 -16.06 -13.16
C ASP A 151 -2.64 -15.20 -12.50
N ILE A 152 -2.66 -13.91 -12.84
CA ILE A 152 -1.71 -12.94 -12.33
C ILE A 152 -1.83 -12.74 -10.81
N ASN A 153 -3.02 -12.94 -10.24
CA ASN A 153 -3.25 -12.76 -8.82
C ASN A 153 -2.56 -13.88 -8.04
N THR A 154 -2.79 -15.14 -8.42
CA THR A 154 -2.14 -16.29 -7.77
C THR A 154 -0.63 -16.26 -7.97
N TYR A 155 -0.14 -15.88 -9.16
CA TYR A 155 1.29 -15.67 -9.38
C TYR A 155 1.90 -14.61 -8.45
N CYS A 156 1.20 -13.48 -8.25
CA CYS A 156 1.67 -12.42 -7.38
C CYS A 156 1.65 -12.84 -5.90
N LEU A 157 0.56 -13.44 -5.44
CA LEU A 157 0.38 -13.90 -4.06
C LEU A 157 1.36 -15.02 -3.69
N GLY A 158 1.65 -15.94 -4.61
CA GLY A 158 2.59 -17.04 -4.37
C GLY A 158 4.02 -16.59 -4.03
N LYS A 159 4.37 -15.33 -4.27
CA LYS A 159 5.68 -14.75 -3.93
C LYS A 159 5.72 -14.06 -2.57
N GLU A 160 4.57 -13.82 -1.94
CA GLU A 160 4.44 -12.95 -0.76
C GLU A 160 5.33 -13.41 0.40
N SER A 161 5.30 -14.69 0.74
CA SER A 161 6.12 -15.25 1.83
C SER A 161 7.62 -15.14 1.57
N PHE A 162 8.05 -15.38 0.33
CA PHE A 162 9.46 -15.22 -0.06
C PHE A 162 9.90 -13.76 0.05
N ILE A 163 9.07 -12.83 -0.45
CA ILE A 163 9.34 -11.39 -0.39
C ILE A 163 9.45 -10.93 1.06
N ALA A 164 8.48 -11.29 1.91
CA ALA A 164 8.47 -10.92 3.31
C ALA A 164 9.70 -11.46 4.08
N ALA A 165 10.13 -12.69 3.79
CA ALA A 165 11.33 -13.27 4.40
C ALA A 165 12.61 -12.56 3.92
N THR A 166 12.67 -12.20 2.63
CA THR A 166 13.80 -11.48 2.04
C THR A 166 13.89 -10.05 2.57
N ASP A 167 12.77 -9.34 2.68
CA ASP A 167 12.70 -8.00 3.29
C ASP A 167 13.28 -8.02 4.72
N LYS A 168 12.96 -9.07 5.50
CA LYS A 168 13.51 -9.26 6.85
C LYS A 168 15.02 -9.50 6.84
N LYS A 169 15.51 -10.38 5.97
CA LYS A 169 16.95 -10.64 5.80
C LYS A 169 17.72 -9.39 5.37
N ALA A 170 17.12 -8.60 4.47
CA ALA A 170 17.66 -7.34 3.97
C ALA A 170 17.62 -6.20 5.01
N GLY A 171 17.09 -6.44 6.22
CA GLY A 171 17.03 -5.45 7.27
C GLY A 171 16.04 -4.32 6.99
N PHE A 172 14.98 -4.58 6.22
CA PHE A 172 13.90 -3.62 6.08
C PHE A 172 13.08 -3.56 7.37
N ASN A 173 13.00 -2.36 7.97
CA ASN A 173 12.34 -2.12 9.26
C ASN A 173 11.44 -0.87 9.23
N GLY A 174 11.09 -0.39 8.02
CA GLY A 174 10.28 0.81 7.84
C GLY A 174 8.81 0.59 8.20
N LEU A 175 8.12 1.68 8.51
CA LEU A 175 6.66 1.69 8.73
C LEU A 175 5.92 1.94 7.41
N ARG A 176 4.85 1.18 7.18
CA ARG A 176 4.03 1.30 5.96
C ARG A 176 2.54 1.10 6.31
N ILE A 177 1.69 2.02 5.84
CA ILE A 177 0.25 1.83 5.84
C ILE A 177 -0.17 1.21 4.52
N VAL A 178 -0.96 0.13 4.58
CA VAL A 178 -1.39 -0.61 3.39
C VAL A 178 -2.89 -0.84 3.47
N LYS A 179 -3.62 -0.60 2.37
CA LYS A 179 -5.03 -0.99 2.28
C LYS A 179 -5.10 -2.50 2.16
N ALA A 180 -5.93 -3.17 2.96
CA ALA A 180 -6.06 -4.62 2.90
C ALA A 180 -6.60 -5.06 1.54
N LEU A 181 -5.81 -5.86 0.82
CA LEU A 181 -6.08 -6.37 -0.52
C LEU A 181 -5.66 -7.83 -0.68
N THR A 182 -4.69 -8.32 0.11
CA THR A 182 -4.25 -9.72 0.07
C THR A 182 -4.96 -10.58 1.12
N PRO A 183 -5.04 -11.91 0.94
CA PRO A 183 -5.57 -12.81 1.96
C PRO A 183 -4.87 -12.66 3.31
N ARG A 184 -3.53 -12.51 3.32
CA ARG A 184 -2.73 -12.29 4.53
C ARG A 184 -3.14 -11.04 5.29
N GLU A 185 -3.39 -9.95 4.56
CA GLU A 185 -3.83 -8.68 5.14
C GLU A 185 -5.24 -8.81 5.70
N TRP A 186 -6.16 -9.43 4.95
CA TRP A 186 -7.54 -9.65 5.38
C TRP A 186 -7.67 -10.62 6.55
N ASP A 187 -6.84 -11.66 6.62
CA ASP A 187 -6.76 -12.56 7.78
C ASP A 187 -6.35 -11.79 9.03
N LYS A 188 -5.38 -10.88 8.90
CA LYS A 188 -4.99 -10.00 10.00
C LYS A 188 -6.08 -9.00 10.37
N VAL A 189 -6.76 -8.38 9.40
CA VAL A 189 -7.92 -7.50 9.66
C VAL A 189 -8.98 -8.24 10.47
N ARG A 190 -9.39 -9.45 10.04
CA ARG A 190 -10.35 -10.28 10.75
C ARG A 190 -9.88 -10.62 12.16
N TYR A 191 -8.64 -11.07 12.29
CA TYR A 191 -8.04 -11.38 13.59
C TYR A 191 -8.07 -10.17 14.53
N PHE A 192 -7.52 -9.02 14.11
CA PHE A 192 -7.48 -7.82 14.96
C PHE A 192 -8.87 -7.38 15.38
N ARG A 193 -9.83 -7.38 14.46
CA ARG A 193 -11.19 -6.94 14.75
C ARG A 193 -11.91 -7.90 15.70
N GLN A 194 -11.88 -9.20 15.43
CA GLN A 194 -12.50 -10.21 16.28
C GLN A 194 -11.86 -10.23 17.68
N PHE A 195 -10.54 -10.35 17.75
CA PHE A 195 -9.80 -10.50 19.01
C PHE A 195 -9.93 -9.29 19.93
N TYR A 196 -9.73 -8.08 19.41
CA TYR A 196 -9.68 -6.88 20.26
C TYR A 196 -11.05 -6.23 20.51
N PHE A 197 -12.07 -6.51 19.71
CA PHE A 197 -13.37 -5.81 19.81
C PHE A 197 -14.57 -6.72 20.10
N PHE A 198 -14.50 -8.02 19.83
CA PHE A 198 -15.66 -8.92 19.95
C PHE A 198 -15.45 -10.10 20.89
N ASP A 199 -14.24 -10.66 20.97
CA ASP A 199 -13.95 -11.83 21.82
C ASP A 199 -14.21 -11.57 23.31
N ALA A 200 -13.82 -10.39 23.82
CA ALA A 200 -14.04 -10.02 25.22
C ALA A 200 -15.54 -9.96 25.61
N ALA A 201 -16.43 -9.76 24.64
CA ALA A 201 -17.87 -9.76 24.82
C ALA A 201 -18.52 -11.12 24.50
N GLY A 202 -17.75 -12.12 24.06
CA GLY A 202 -18.27 -13.41 23.60
C GLY A 202 -19.12 -13.31 22.34
N LEU A 203 -18.88 -12.30 21.50
CA LEU A 203 -19.66 -12.03 20.28
C LEU A 203 -18.88 -12.45 19.04
N SER A 204 -19.60 -12.88 18.01
CA SER A 204 -19.07 -12.88 16.65
C SER A 204 -19.15 -11.48 16.07
N ASP A 205 -18.20 -11.14 15.19
CA ASP A 205 -18.17 -9.87 14.48
C ASP A 205 -19.43 -9.65 13.61
N PRO A 206 -20.32 -8.71 13.98
CA PRO A 206 -21.56 -8.48 13.23
C PRO A 206 -21.37 -7.53 12.04
N TYR A 207 -20.18 -6.98 11.83
CA TYR A 207 -19.88 -5.96 10.82
C TYR A 207 -19.06 -6.50 9.64
N LEU A 208 -19.12 -7.80 9.37
CA LEU A 208 -18.45 -8.42 8.21
C LEU A 208 -18.85 -7.77 6.88
N TRP A 209 -20.07 -7.26 6.76
CA TRP A 209 -20.56 -6.55 5.58
C TRP A 209 -19.71 -5.32 5.20
N THR A 210 -19.03 -4.71 6.17
CA THR A 210 -18.19 -3.52 5.91
C THR A 210 -16.97 -3.82 5.04
N PHE A 211 -16.52 -5.08 4.97
CA PHE A 211 -15.35 -5.46 4.20
C PHE A 211 -15.50 -5.26 2.70
N ASP A 212 -16.74 -5.35 2.19
CA ASP A 212 -17.06 -5.22 0.77
C ASP A 212 -17.78 -3.90 0.43
N HIS A 213 -17.88 -2.98 1.39
CA HIS A 213 -18.63 -1.74 1.23
C HIS A 213 -17.73 -0.55 0.85
N HIS A 214 -18.04 0.11 -0.27
CA HIS A 214 -17.21 1.18 -0.86
C HIS A 214 -16.92 2.38 0.06
N ALA A 215 -17.84 2.70 0.99
CA ALA A 215 -17.66 3.75 1.98
C ALA A 215 -16.77 3.33 3.17
N HIS A 216 -16.24 2.10 3.19
CA HIS A 216 -15.37 1.62 4.27
C HIS A 216 -13.99 1.28 3.71
N ALA A 217 -12.98 1.77 4.42
CA ALA A 217 -11.58 1.53 4.10
C ALA A 217 -10.90 0.83 5.28
N HIS A 218 -10.25 -0.28 4.99
CA HIS A 218 -9.54 -1.11 5.96
C HIS A 218 -8.04 -1.02 5.66
N PHE A 219 -7.27 -0.53 6.63
CA PHE A 219 -5.82 -0.45 6.50
C PHE A 219 -5.14 -1.28 7.59
N VAL A 220 -3.98 -1.81 7.23
CA VAL A 220 -3.07 -2.46 8.16
C VAL A 220 -1.77 -1.65 8.25
N LEU A 221 -1.16 -1.66 9.43
CA LEU A 221 0.15 -1.06 9.66
C LEU A 221 1.20 -2.17 9.65
N PHE A 222 2.15 -2.06 8.73
CA PHE A 222 3.36 -2.87 8.71
C PHE A 222 4.50 -2.17 9.45
N HIS A 223 5.26 -2.95 10.21
CA HIS A 223 6.61 -2.61 10.67
C HIS A 223 7.57 -3.66 10.13
N GLY A 224 8.44 -3.27 9.20
CA GLY A 224 9.19 -4.22 8.39
C GLY A 224 8.23 -5.11 7.58
N SER A 225 8.32 -6.43 7.83
CA SER A 225 7.48 -7.45 7.20
C SER A 225 6.26 -7.86 8.03
N ASP A 226 6.14 -7.37 9.26
CA ASP A 226 5.10 -7.80 10.20
C ASP A 226 3.91 -6.83 10.20
N ILE A 227 2.69 -7.35 10.17
CA ILE A 227 1.48 -6.55 10.38
C ILE A 227 1.28 -6.39 11.89
N ILE A 228 1.38 -5.16 12.37
CA ILE A 228 1.36 -4.79 13.79
C ILE A 228 0.13 -3.99 14.20
N GLY A 229 -0.75 -3.65 13.27
CA GLY A 229 -1.95 -2.87 13.58
C GLY A 229 -3.00 -2.90 12.48
N TYR A 230 -4.21 -2.51 12.85
CA TYR A 230 -5.38 -2.44 11.99
C TYR A 230 -6.19 -1.17 12.27
N THR A 231 -6.75 -0.57 11.21
CA THR A 231 -7.69 0.53 11.31
C THR A 231 -8.84 0.40 10.30
N HIS A 232 -10.01 0.89 10.71
CA HIS A 232 -11.23 0.96 9.92
C HIS A 232 -11.68 2.41 9.84
N LEU A 233 -11.65 2.97 8.64
CA LEU A 233 -12.22 4.27 8.33
C LEU A 233 -13.57 4.07 7.65
N GLN A 234 -14.55 4.85 8.04
CA GLN A 234 -15.76 5.06 7.27
C GLN A 234 -15.72 6.45 6.64
N LEU A 235 -15.93 6.49 5.33
CA LEU A 235 -15.94 7.67 4.50
C LEU A 235 -17.35 8.23 4.45
N TRP A 236 -17.54 9.47 4.88
CA TRP A 236 -18.84 10.12 4.94
C TRP A 236 -18.99 11.21 3.87
N PRO A 237 -20.25 11.60 3.55
CA PRO A 237 -20.51 12.78 2.73
C PRO A 237 -19.89 14.06 3.30
N TYR A 238 -19.81 15.09 2.46
CA TYR A 238 -19.27 16.41 2.80
C TYR A 238 -17.82 16.38 3.28
N ASN A 239 -17.02 15.46 2.74
CA ASN A 239 -15.60 15.32 3.00
C ASN A 239 -15.27 15.03 4.49
N ARG A 240 -16.18 14.36 5.20
CA ARG A 240 -15.96 13.92 6.58
C ARG A 240 -15.59 12.44 6.61
N ALA A 241 -14.88 12.00 7.64
CA ALA A 241 -14.64 10.57 7.87
C ALA A 241 -14.79 10.23 9.35
N ALA A 242 -15.09 8.97 9.64
CA ALA A 242 -15.10 8.41 10.98
C ALA A 242 -14.03 7.33 11.13
N LEU A 243 -13.28 7.39 12.22
CA LEU A 243 -12.39 6.31 12.64
C LEU A 243 -13.19 5.36 13.53
N ARG A 244 -13.60 4.23 12.96
CA ARG A 244 -14.39 3.22 13.67
C ARG A 244 -13.50 2.32 14.54
N ILE A 245 -12.33 1.96 14.02
CA ILE A 245 -11.36 1.10 14.71
C ILE A 245 -9.96 1.65 14.49
N ILE A 246 -9.16 1.69 15.55
CA ILE A 246 -7.70 1.72 15.48
C ILE A 246 -7.14 0.84 16.58
N VAL A 247 -6.23 -0.05 16.22
CA VAL A 247 -5.58 -0.94 17.17
C VAL A 247 -4.15 -1.25 16.73
N ILE A 248 -3.25 -1.30 17.71
CA ILE A 248 -1.90 -1.84 17.59
C ILE A 248 -1.86 -3.12 18.41
N ASP A 249 -1.17 -4.13 17.88
CA ASP A 249 -0.94 -5.39 18.57
C ASP A 249 -0.28 -5.16 19.93
N GLU A 250 -0.74 -5.84 20.97
CA GLU A 250 -0.34 -5.59 22.37
C GLU A 250 1.16 -5.50 22.60
N PRO A 251 1.98 -6.43 22.07
CA PRO A 251 3.43 -6.38 22.25
C PRO A 251 4.11 -5.13 21.64
N LYS A 252 3.40 -4.36 20.81
CA LYS A 252 3.93 -3.23 20.04
C LYS A 252 3.36 -1.87 20.50
N ARG A 253 2.44 -1.84 21.47
CA ARG A 253 1.73 -0.61 21.88
C ARG A 253 2.63 0.46 22.52
N SER A 254 3.76 0.09 23.12
CA SER A 254 4.68 1.02 23.80
C SER A 254 5.56 1.85 22.86
N CYS A 255 5.52 1.59 21.54
CA CYS A 255 6.44 2.19 20.57
C CYS A 255 5.86 3.38 19.78
N GLN A 256 4.85 4.08 20.32
CA GLN A 256 4.16 5.21 19.65
C GLN A 256 3.49 4.88 18.29
N TYR A 257 3.46 3.62 17.87
CA TYR A 257 2.87 3.21 16.59
C TYR A 257 1.40 3.60 16.46
N GLY A 258 0.64 3.70 17.55
CA GLY A 258 -0.75 4.17 17.52
C GLY A 258 -0.86 5.60 16.99
N SER A 259 -0.02 6.51 17.50
CA SER A 259 0.01 7.91 17.06
C SER A 259 0.51 8.03 15.63
N GLN A 260 1.55 7.26 15.26
CA GLN A 260 2.06 7.25 13.89
C GLN A 260 1.03 6.71 12.91
N PHE A 261 0.29 5.67 13.27
CA PHE A 261 -0.78 5.12 12.43
C PHE A 261 -1.92 6.11 12.25
N LEU A 262 -2.34 6.75 13.34
CA LEU A 262 -3.37 7.80 13.28
C LEU A 262 -2.93 8.95 12.36
N ALA A 263 -1.69 9.43 12.48
CA ALA A 263 -1.14 10.47 11.62
C ALA A 263 -1.07 10.05 10.14
N LEU A 264 -0.79 8.78 9.85
CA LEU A 264 -0.85 8.25 8.48
C LEU A 264 -2.28 8.23 7.94
N CYS A 265 -3.27 7.85 8.75
CA CYS A 265 -4.69 7.93 8.37
C CYS A 265 -5.11 9.38 8.08
N GLU A 266 -4.73 10.32 8.95
CA GLU A 266 -4.98 11.76 8.76
C GLU A 266 -4.34 12.27 7.47
N LYS A 267 -3.05 11.96 7.22
CA LYS A 267 -2.35 12.37 6.00
C LYS A 267 -3.04 11.79 4.75
N TRP A 268 -3.47 10.53 4.81
CA TRP A 268 -4.17 9.90 3.69
C TRP A 268 -5.52 10.59 3.44
N LEU A 269 -6.33 10.79 4.47
CA LEU A 269 -7.61 11.50 4.36
C LEU A 269 -7.45 12.91 3.78
N LYS A 270 -6.46 13.70 4.23
CA LYS A 270 -6.12 15.01 3.64
C LYS A 270 -5.82 14.91 2.15
N SER A 271 -5.02 13.91 1.75
CA SER A 271 -4.69 13.69 0.33
C SER A 271 -5.90 13.30 -0.53
N GLN A 272 -6.97 12.80 0.09
CA GLN A 272 -8.25 12.48 -0.54
C GLN A 272 -9.29 13.62 -0.36
N ASN A 273 -8.85 14.81 0.07
CA ASN A 273 -9.66 16.01 0.29
C ASN A 273 -10.70 15.92 1.42
N TYR A 274 -10.49 15.05 2.41
CA TYR A 274 -11.31 15.04 3.63
C TYR A 274 -10.89 16.16 4.59
N SER A 275 -11.88 16.85 5.16
CA SER A 275 -11.72 18.04 6.00
C SER A 275 -11.79 17.74 7.51
N SER A 276 -12.33 16.59 7.91
CA SER A 276 -12.38 16.21 9.32
C SER A 276 -12.41 14.70 9.54
N LEU A 277 -11.84 14.29 10.69
CA LEU A 277 -11.90 12.92 11.19
C LEU A 277 -12.58 12.89 12.56
N HIS A 278 -13.65 12.12 12.67
CA HIS A 278 -14.50 11.98 13.86
C HIS A 278 -14.30 10.62 14.54
N VAL A 279 -14.47 10.56 15.85
CA VAL A 279 -14.27 9.38 16.69
C VAL A 279 -15.30 9.38 17.81
N GLU A 280 -15.89 8.22 18.10
CA GLU A 280 -16.52 7.95 19.39
C GLU A 280 -15.47 7.25 20.26
N SER A 281 -14.88 7.99 21.19
CA SER A 281 -13.76 7.49 22.01
C SER A 281 -14.28 6.93 23.32
N SER A 282 -13.88 5.70 23.65
CA SER A 282 -14.03 5.21 25.02
C SER A 282 -13.29 6.11 26.01
N PRO A 283 -13.72 6.17 27.29
CA PRO A 283 -13.02 6.96 28.31
C PRO A 283 -11.54 6.59 28.45
N ALA A 284 -11.19 5.31 28.26
CA ALA A 284 -9.82 4.82 28.34
C ALA A 284 -8.94 5.31 27.17
N ALA A 285 -9.51 5.45 25.97
CA ALA A 285 -8.79 5.92 24.78
C ALA A 285 -8.77 7.46 24.65
N LEU A 286 -9.58 8.19 25.43
CA LEU A 286 -9.73 9.63 25.26
C LEU A 286 -8.40 10.38 25.33
N ARG A 287 -7.54 10.02 26.29
CA ARG A 287 -6.22 10.66 26.46
C ARG A 287 -5.35 10.48 25.22
N PHE A 288 -5.42 9.33 24.57
CA PHE A 288 -4.69 9.08 23.32
C PHE A 288 -5.11 10.06 22.23
N TYR A 289 -6.42 10.25 22.00
CA TYR A 289 -6.90 11.19 20.99
C TYR A 289 -6.57 12.65 21.34
N ARG A 290 -6.70 13.06 22.60
CA ARG A 290 -6.30 14.42 23.04
C ARG A 290 -4.84 14.71 22.78
N ASN A 291 -3.96 13.76 23.09
CA ASN A 291 -2.54 13.89 22.83
C ASN A 291 -2.21 14.01 21.33
N ASN A 292 -3.09 13.52 20.45
CA ASN A 292 -2.98 13.65 18.99
C ASN A 292 -3.78 14.84 18.42
N GLY A 293 -4.24 15.76 19.28
CA GLY A 293 -4.87 17.02 18.87
C GLY A 293 -6.37 16.94 18.59
N TYR A 294 -7.05 15.88 19.04
CA TYR A 294 -8.50 15.79 18.89
C TYR A 294 -9.21 16.65 19.94
N ILE A 295 -10.21 17.39 19.49
CA ILE A 295 -11.04 18.29 20.31
C ILE A 295 -12.45 17.71 20.48
N ASN A 296 -13.25 18.31 21.37
CA ASN A 296 -14.69 17.98 21.42
C ASN A 296 -15.30 18.32 20.07
N MET A 297 -15.93 17.34 19.44
CA MET A 297 -16.54 17.52 18.13
C MET A 297 -17.73 16.56 18.04
N PRO A 298 -18.93 17.04 17.68
CA PRO A 298 -20.08 16.17 17.50
C PRO A 298 -19.78 15.05 16.50
N PHE A 299 -20.21 13.83 16.82
CA PHE A 299 -20.00 12.69 15.93
C PHE A 299 -20.91 12.77 14.71
N ASN A 300 -22.20 13.09 14.90
CA ASN A 300 -23.19 13.32 13.84
C ASN A 300 -23.11 12.26 12.73
N ASP A 301 -23.35 11.01 13.13
CA ASP A 301 -23.32 9.85 12.24
C ASP A 301 -24.42 9.99 11.17
N PRO A 302 -24.07 10.07 9.87
CA PRO A 302 -25.06 10.19 8.80
C PRO A 302 -25.96 8.96 8.66
N ASP A 303 -25.53 7.80 9.17
CA ASP A 303 -26.30 6.56 9.12
C ASP A 303 -27.22 6.40 10.35
N GLY A 304 -27.16 7.34 11.30
CA GLY A 304 -28.03 7.36 12.48
C GLY A 304 -27.71 6.28 13.53
N HIS A 305 -26.56 5.61 13.43
CA HIS A 305 -26.11 4.67 14.46
C HIS A 305 -25.89 5.40 15.79
N LYS A 306 -26.34 4.79 16.89
CA LYS A 306 -26.10 5.28 18.24
C LYS A 306 -24.85 4.61 18.79
N GLY A 307 -23.85 5.40 19.19
CA GLY A 307 -22.67 4.93 19.92
C GLY A 307 -22.99 4.46 21.34
N ASP A 308 -21.98 3.96 22.06
CA ASP A 308 -22.09 3.67 23.48
C ASP A 308 -22.31 4.99 24.24
N VAL A 309 -23.25 5.01 25.19
CA VAL A 309 -23.57 6.19 26.00
C VAL A 309 -22.39 6.70 26.83
N ARG A 310 -21.35 5.87 27.03
CA ARG A 310 -20.11 6.22 27.73
C ARG A 310 -19.04 6.78 26.81
N ASP A 311 -19.19 6.63 25.49
CA ASP A 311 -18.23 7.14 24.53
C ASP A 311 -18.33 8.66 24.41
N ILE A 312 -17.18 9.27 24.15
CA ILE A 312 -17.02 10.72 24.09
C ILE A 312 -16.69 11.09 22.65
N ALA A 313 -17.58 11.86 22.03
CA ALA A 313 -17.40 12.34 20.67
C ALA A 313 -16.25 13.35 20.60
N VAL A 314 -15.21 12.99 19.86
CA VAL A 314 -14.06 13.83 19.58
C VAL A 314 -13.74 13.83 18.09
N GLY A 315 -13.02 14.84 17.63
CA GLY A 315 -12.65 14.94 16.23
C GLY A 315 -11.52 15.92 15.98
N LYS A 316 -11.00 15.91 14.76
CA LYS A 316 -9.90 16.76 14.33
C LYS A 316 -10.19 17.31 12.94
N ILE A 317 -9.96 18.61 12.76
CA ILE A 317 -9.95 19.24 11.44
C ILE A 317 -8.63 18.88 10.76
N LEU A 318 -8.73 18.43 9.52
CA LEU A 318 -7.63 17.94 8.70
C LEU A 318 -7.09 19.05 7.80
#